data_AF-A0A6B3RYK0-F1
#
_entry.id   AF-A0A6B3RYK0-F1
#
_cell.length_a   1.000
_cell.length_b   1.000
_cell.length_c   1.000
_cell.angle_alpha   90.00
_cell.angle_beta   90.00
_cell.angle_gamma   90.00
#
_symmetry.space_group_name_H-M   'P 1'
#
loop_
_entity.id
_entity.type
_entity.pdbx_description
1 polymer ?
#
loop_
_entity_poly.entity_id
_entity_poly.type
_entity_poly.pdbx_seq_one_letter_code
_entity_poly.pdbx_strand_id
1 'polypeptide(L)'
;MTIPLPFRKRAQRDEVRQDWIDERLREARIVVADVVNHSDHLIRLACNVLVQHGETPAEREDARILLVVLDARSPGRAGRHRPDPEVRR
;
A
#
# COMPACT_ATOMS: atom_id res chain seq x y z
N MET A 1 -29.72 -20.85 -28.46
CA MET A 1 -29.39 -20.50 -27.06
C MET A 1 -27.98 -19.93 -27.04
N THR A 2 -27.82 -18.61 -27.20
CA THR A 2 -26.50 -17.93 -27.16
C THR A 2 -26.07 -17.77 -25.71
N ILE A 3 -25.01 -18.48 -25.31
CA ILE A 3 -24.38 -18.34 -24.01
C ILE A 3 -23.73 -16.95 -23.96
N PRO A 4 -24.06 -16.07 -23.00
CA PRO A 4 -23.45 -14.74 -22.91
C PRO A 4 -21.96 -14.90 -22.64
N LEU A 5 -21.12 -14.34 -23.51
CA LEU A 5 -19.67 -14.39 -23.34
C LEU A 5 -19.27 -13.68 -22.02
N PRO A 6 -18.31 -14.23 -21.26
CA PRO A 6 -18.00 -13.78 -19.89
C PRO A 6 -17.37 -12.37 -19.80
N PHE A 7 -17.08 -11.73 -20.94
CA PHE A 7 -16.39 -10.44 -21.02
C PHE A 7 -17.11 -9.31 -20.27
N ARG A 8 -18.45 -9.27 -20.30
CA ARG A 8 -19.23 -8.23 -19.60
C ARG A 8 -19.07 -8.30 -18.07
N LYS A 9 -18.90 -9.50 -17.51
CA LYS A 9 -18.65 -9.70 -16.07
C LYS A 9 -17.25 -9.25 -15.67
N ARG A 10 -16.28 -9.25 -16.60
CA ARG A 10 -14.91 -8.81 -16.33
C ARG A 10 -14.82 -7.29 -16.27
N ALA A 11 -15.41 -6.59 -17.24
CA ALA A 11 -15.46 -5.14 -17.25
C ALA A 11 -16.09 -4.56 -15.97
N GLN A 12 -17.25 -5.07 -15.56
CA GLN A 12 -17.91 -4.63 -14.33
C GLN A 12 -17.07 -4.90 -13.07
N ARG A 13 -16.33 -6.02 -13.02
CA ARG A 13 -15.44 -6.31 -11.89
C ARG A 13 -14.23 -5.38 -11.86
N ASP A 14 -13.73 -5.00 -13.02
CA ASP A 14 -12.59 -4.09 -13.13
C ASP A 14 -13.02 -2.66 -12.74
N GLU A 15 -14.22 -2.22 -13.13
CA GLU A 15 -14.82 -0.95 -12.68
C GLU A 15 -14.97 -0.90 -11.15
N VAL A 16 -15.62 -1.89 -10.55
CA VAL A 16 -15.78 -1.97 -9.07
C VAL A 16 -14.42 -2.01 -8.36
N ARG A 17 -13.41 -2.64 -8.97
CA ARG A 17 -12.05 -2.64 -8.43
C ARG A 17 -11.42 -1.25 -8.50
N GLN A 18 -11.59 -0.51 -9.60
CA GLN A 18 -11.05 0.85 -9.71
C GLN A 18 -11.71 1.78 -8.69
N ASP A 19 -13.04 1.75 -8.56
CA ASP A 19 -13.76 2.56 -7.57
C ASP A 19 -13.26 2.27 -6.15
N TRP A 20 -12.99 1.00 -5.84
CA TRP A 20 -12.41 0.61 -4.55
C TRP A 20 -11.00 1.15 -4.36
N ILE A 21 -10.14 1.08 -5.39
CA ILE A 21 -8.78 1.63 -5.36
C ILE A 21 -8.82 3.14 -5.13
N ASP A 22 -9.67 3.86 -5.85
CA ASP A 22 -9.80 5.32 -5.76
C ASP A 22 -10.24 5.74 -4.35
N GLU A 23 -11.16 5.00 -3.74
CA GLU A 23 -11.56 5.23 -2.36
C GLU A 23 -10.42 4.95 -1.36
N ARG A 24 -9.68 3.84 -1.55
CA ARG A 24 -8.50 3.54 -0.71
C ARG A 24 -7.41 4.60 -0.85
N LEU A 25 -7.21 5.17 -2.04
CA LEU A 25 -6.27 6.27 -2.26
C LEU A 25 -6.70 7.53 -1.51
N ARG A 26 -7.99 7.88 -1.55
CA ARG A 26 -8.54 9.01 -0.80
C ARG A 26 -8.33 8.84 0.70
N GLU A 27 -8.67 7.68 1.26
CA GLU A 27 -8.45 7.37 2.67
C GLU A 27 -6.97 7.45 3.05
N ALA A 28 -6.08 6.87 2.23
CA ALA A 28 -4.64 6.89 2.48
C ALA A 28 -4.07 8.32 2.49
N ARG A 29 -4.53 9.20 1.59
CA ARG A 29 -4.13 10.61 1.56
C ARG A 29 -4.57 11.36 2.82
N ILE A 30 -5.78 11.11 3.31
CA ILE A 30 -6.29 11.72 4.55
C ILE A 30 -5.42 11.29 5.73
N VAL A 31 -5.10 10.00 5.83
CA VAL A 31 -4.22 9.47 6.87
C VAL A 31 -2.85 10.13 6.84
N VAL A 32 -2.24 10.26 5.66
CA VAL A 32 -0.90 10.86 5.54
C VAL A 32 -0.94 12.36 5.81
N ALA A 33 -2.04 13.05 5.49
CA ALA A 33 -2.21 14.44 5.86
C ALA A 33 -2.31 14.66 7.38
N ASP A 34 -2.85 13.67 8.11
CA ASP A 34 -3.05 13.73 9.57
C ASP A 34 -2.09 12.82 10.37
N VAL A 35 -0.82 12.75 9.92
CA VAL A 35 0.22 11.86 10.49
C VAL A 35 0.44 12.01 11.99
N VAL A 36 0.15 13.17 12.58
CA VAL A 36 0.35 13.41 14.02
C VAL A 36 -0.69 12.66 14.86
N ASN A 37 -1.89 12.43 14.31
CA ASN A 37 -3.01 11.81 15.02
C ASN A 37 -3.15 10.30 14.72
N HIS A 38 -2.28 9.75 13.88
CA HIS A 38 -2.31 8.33 13.50
C HIS A 38 -1.09 7.56 13.97
N SER A 39 -1.28 6.28 14.25
CA SER A 39 -0.16 5.39 14.61
C SER A 39 0.76 5.14 13.42
N ASP A 40 2.07 4.95 13.66
CA ASP A 40 3.03 4.59 12.61
C ASP A 40 2.63 3.34 11.82
N HIS A 41 1.84 2.43 12.42
CA HIS A 41 1.32 1.26 11.71
C HIS A 41 0.30 1.65 10.65
N LEU A 42 -0.63 2.55 11.00
CA LEU A 42 -1.67 3.04 10.11
C LEU A 42 -1.04 3.89 8.99
N ILE A 43 -0.06 4.74 9.33
CA ILE A 43 0.68 5.53 8.35
C ILE A 43 1.44 4.60 7.37
N ARG A 44 2.06 3.52 7.85
CA ARG A 44 2.69 2.52 6.97
C ARG A 44 1.71 1.86 6.02
N LEU A 45 0.51 1.51 6.49
CA LEU A 45 -0.53 0.92 5.64
C LEU A 45 -0.94 1.90 4.53
N ALA A 46 -1.20 3.16 4.88
CA ALA A 46 -1.53 4.20 3.92
C ALA A 46 -0.41 4.42 2.90
N CYS A 47 0.85 4.50 3.34
CA CYS A 47 1.98 4.64 2.43
C CYS A 47 2.09 3.46 1.46
N ASN A 48 1.84 2.22 1.89
CA ASN A 48 1.83 1.07 0.99
C ASN A 48 0.76 1.16 -0.10
N VAL A 49 -0.43 1.70 0.23
CA VAL A 49 -1.49 1.97 -0.75
C VAL A 49 -1.00 3.02 -1.76
N LEU A 50 -0.41 4.12 -1.31
CA LEU A 50 0.10 5.18 -2.17
C LEU A 50 1.26 4.71 -3.07
N VAL A 51 2.16 3.87 -2.57
CA VAL A 51 3.26 3.31 -3.39
C VAL A 51 2.73 2.44 -4.52
N GLN A 52 1.70 1.63 -4.25
CA GLN A 52 1.13 0.68 -5.22
C GLN A 52 0.19 1.35 -6.21
N HIS A 53 -0.62 2.30 -5.75
CA HIS A 53 -1.76 2.82 -6.49
C HIS A 53 -1.72 4.34 -6.72
N GLY A 54 -0.77 5.07 -6.12
CA GLY A 54 -0.69 6.53 -6.22
C GLY A 54 -0.71 6.99 -7.67
N GLU A 55 -1.37 8.11 -7.93
CA GLU A 55 -1.61 8.56 -9.31
C GLU A 55 -0.32 9.08 -9.95
N THR A 56 0.52 9.74 -9.16
CA THR A 56 1.73 10.40 -9.64
C THR A 56 2.99 9.66 -9.21
N PRO A 57 4.07 9.68 -10.03
CA PRO A 57 5.35 9.12 -9.62
C PRO A 57 5.94 9.84 -8.40
N ALA A 58 5.70 11.14 -8.25
CA ALA A 58 6.14 11.93 -7.10
C ALA A 58 5.47 11.44 -5.81
N GLU A 59 4.14 11.29 -5.81
CA GLU A 59 3.39 10.77 -4.66
C GLU A 59 3.88 9.38 -4.23
N ARG A 60 4.17 8.50 -5.21
CA ARG A 60 4.73 7.17 -4.93
C ARG A 60 6.11 7.25 -4.29
N GLU A 61 6.94 8.18 -4.73
CA GLU A 61 8.29 8.35 -4.19
C GLU A 61 8.28 8.94 -2.79
N ASP A 62 7.47 9.98 -2.56
CA ASP A 62 7.29 10.58 -1.23
C ASP A 62 6.79 9.54 -0.21
N ALA A 63 5.85 8.67 -0.61
CA ALA A 63 5.39 7.58 0.22
C ALA A 63 6.48 6.55 0.56
N ARG A 64 7.40 6.25 -0.38
CA ARG A 64 8.56 5.38 -0.11
C ARG A 64 9.52 6.03 0.88
N ILE A 65 9.82 7.32 0.71
CA ILE A 65 10.68 8.07 1.62
C ILE A 65 10.09 8.03 3.04
N LEU A 66 8.78 8.27 3.18
CA LEU A 66 8.12 8.24 4.48
C LEU A 66 8.18 6.86 5.13
N LEU A 67 8.04 5.76 4.37
CA LEU A 67 8.24 4.40 4.89
C LEU A 67 9.63 4.20 5.51
N VAL A 68 10.69 4.67 4.82
CA VAL A 68 12.07 4.60 5.33
C VAL A 68 12.21 5.37 6.65
N VAL A 69 11.62 6.56 6.75
CA VAL A 69 11.63 7.38 7.97
C VAL A 69 10.90 6.66 9.12
N LEU A 70 9.75 6.06 8.86
CA LEU A 70 8.97 5.32 9.86
C LEU A 70 9.69 4.06 10.34
N ASP A 71 10.42 3.38 9.46
CA ASP A 71 11.22 2.20 9.83
C ASP A 71 12.40 2.58 10.72
N ALA A 72 13.06 3.71 10.44
CA ALA A 72 14.12 4.24 11.29
C ALA A 72 13.61 4.64 12.70
N ARG A 73 12.37 5.14 12.81
CA ARG A 73 11.74 5.48 14.11
C ARG A 73 11.34 4.26 14.94
N SER A 74 11.20 3.08 14.34
CA SER A 74 10.73 1.86 15.00
C SER A 74 11.85 0.83 15.15
N PRO A 75 12.83 1.04 16.04
CA PRO A 75 14.03 0.20 16.16
C PRO A 75 13.72 -1.27 16.52
N GLY A 76 12.51 -1.58 16.99
CA GLY A 76 12.08 -2.94 17.34
C GLY A 76 11.98 -3.94 16.17
N ARG A 77 12.00 -3.50 14.90
CA ARG A 77 11.99 -4.41 13.73
C ARG A 77 13.30 -4.52 12.95
N ALA A 78 14.24 -3.61 13.13
CA ALA A 78 15.55 -3.69 12.47
C ALA A 78 16.32 -4.98 12.84
N GLY A 79 16.00 -5.61 13.97
CA GLY A 79 16.58 -6.89 14.40
C GLY A 79 15.94 -8.16 13.84
N ARG A 80 14.80 -8.11 13.14
CA ARG A 80 14.11 -9.32 12.61
C ARG A 80 14.47 -9.68 11.16
N HIS A 81 15.27 -8.85 10.48
CA HIS A 81 15.77 -9.12 9.12
C HIS A 81 17.24 -9.58 9.14
N ARG A 82 17.65 -10.35 10.15
CA ARG A 82 18.87 -11.17 10.02
C ARG A 82 18.43 -12.56 9.58
N PRO A 83 18.63 -12.97 8.31
CA PRO A 83 18.51 -14.37 7.97
C PRO A 83 19.56 -15.12 8.78
N ASP A 84 19.11 -16.09 9.55
CA ASP A 84 19.95 -16.99 10.33
C ASP A 84 20.88 -17.77 9.38
N PRO A 85 22.21 -17.60 9.43
CA PRO A 85 23.12 -18.32 8.55
C PRO A 85 23.51 -19.65 9.21
N GLU A 86 22.55 -20.55 9.46
CA GLU A 86 22.86 -21.91 9.88
C GLU A 86 22.14 -22.95 9.01
N VAL A 87 22.60 -23.05 7.76
CA VAL A 87 22.63 -24.34 7.04
C VAL A 87 24.01 -24.52 6.43
N ARG A 88 24.95 -24.99 7.25
CA ARG A 88 26.11 -25.76 6.80
C ARG A 88 26.55 -26.70 7.91
N ARG A 89 26.04 -27.93 7.87
CA ARG A 89 26.83 -29.18 7.80
C ARG A 89 25.90 -30.38 7.72
#